data_AF-A0A8D1TYQ3-F1
#
_entry.id   AF-A0A8D1TYQ3-F1
#
_cell.length_a   1.000
_cell.length_b   1.000
_cell.length_c   1.000
_cell.angle_alpha   90.00
_cell.angle_beta   90.00
_cell.angle_gamma   90.00
#
_symmetry.space_group_name_H-M   'P 1'
#
loop_
_entity.id
_entity.type
_entity.pdbx_description
1 polymer ?
#
loop_
_entity_poly.entity_id
_entity_poly.type
_entity_poly.pdbx_seq_one_letter_code
_entity_poly.pdbx_strand_id
1 'polypeptide(L)'
;PSSTISPWRPSEPGHRALVSSPVSPRGWDPGPPAPPPRPQEMDVPSLEMELQMLKSQAGPAEQSFLFSREEVSALRLKIEELAQERSRLEEDKKLLEAQLERLTLQGDFDQSRTKVLHLSLNPASVARQRFREDWQQLQEECKHLRELVRALEAGGPVPADLEAAAGLPSSKEVAELKRQVESAELKNQRLKEVFQTKIQEFRKACYALTGYQVDITTEGQFRLTSMYAERKADCLVFKAAGPSGTKMQLLETEFSRTVPELIELHLLRQDSIPAFLSALTLDLFSRQTVA
;
A
#
# COMPACT_ATOMS: atom_id res chain seq x y z
N PRO A 1 -13.50 -46.24 38.09
CA PRO A 1 -13.23 -47.52 37.41
C PRO A 1 -11.72 -47.63 37.14
N SER A 2 -11.04 -48.11 38.17
CA SER A 2 -9.60 -48.11 38.34
C SER A 2 -9.08 -49.49 37.94
N SER A 3 -8.14 -49.57 37.01
CA SER A 3 -7.30 -50.77 36.85
C SER A 3 -6.03 -50.43 36.08
N THR A 4 -5.07 -50.00 36.89
CA THR A 4 -3.64 -49.89 36.65
C THR A 4 -3.05 -51.29 36.40
N ILE A 5 -2.23 -51.47 35.37
CA ILE A 5 -1.35 -52.63 35.23
C ILE A 5 0.08 -52.12 35.08
N SER A 6 0.89 -52.36 36.10
CA SER A 6 2.32 -52.06 36.14
C SER A 6 3.14 -53.27 35.69
N PRO A 7 4.32 -53.06 35.07
CA PRO A 7 5.21 -54.14 34.65
C PRO A 7 6.20 -54.55 35.75
N TRP A 8 6.65 -55.79 35.65
CA TRP A 8 7.64 -56.45 36.48
C TRP A 8 9.03 -55.75 36.43
N ARG A 9 9.74 -55.74 37.57
CA ARG A 9 11.13 -55.31 37.73
C ARG A 9 11.92 -56.43 38.42
N PRO A 10 13.17 -56.75 38.01
CA PRO A 10 14.06 -57.62 38.78
C PRO A 10 15.37 -56.92 39.19
N SER A 11 15.84 -57.12 40.43
CA SER A 11 17.26 -57.06 40.93
C SER A 11 17.25 -57.25 42.47
N GLU A 12 17.75 -58.37 43.04
CA GLU A 12 19.14 -58.66 43.51
C GLU A 12 19.52 -58.00 44.88
N PRO A 13 20.58 -58.42 45.62
CA PRO A 13 20.61 -59.49 46.63
C PRO A 13 21.07 -58.99 48.04
N GLY A 14 21.14 -59.86 49.07
CA GLY A 14 21.98 -59.56 50.25
C GLY A 14 21.63 -60.18 51.62
N HIS A 15 22.43 -61.18 52.01
CA HIS A 15 23.13 -61.39 53.29
C HIS A 15 22.45 -61.60 54.67
N ARG A 16 22.94 -62.69 55.30
CA ARG A 16 23.34 -62.95 56.72
C ARG A 16 22.24 -63.01 57.80
N ALA A 17 22.00 -64.19 58.38
CA ALA A 17 22.67 -64.82 59.54
C ALA A 17 21.98 -64.40 60.87
N LEU A 18 21.56 -65.29 61.78
CA LEU A 18 22.36 -66.10 62.69
C LEU A 18 21.42 -66.88 63.66
N VAL A 19 21.91 -68.03 64.19
CA VAL A 19 21.70 -68.56 65.57
C VAL A 19 20.33 -69.26 65.83
N SER A 20 20.20 -70.46 66.42
CA SER A 20 21.00 -71.18 67.43
C SER A 20 20.67 -72.70 67.49
N SER A 21 21.60 -73.44 68.11
CA SER A 21 21.73 -74.90 68.31
C SER A 21 20.82 -75.48 69.46
N PRO A 22 21.15 -76.62 70.12
CA PRO A 22 21.07 -78.05 69.72
C PRO A 22 20.38 -78.94 70.82
N VAL A 23 20.48 -80.28 70.69
CA VAL A 23 20.70 -81.32 71.75
C VAL A 23 19.86 -82.61 71.56
N SER A 24 20.55 -83.74 71.72
CA SER A 24 20.19 -85.16 71.54
C SER A 24 19.58 -85.82 72.82
N PRO A 25 19.72 -87.14 73.12
CA PRO A 25 19.06 -88.36 72.58
C PRO A 25 18.47 -89.31 73.69
N ARG A 26 18.10 -90.56 73.31
CA ARG A 26 17.86 -91.81 74.12
C ARG A 26 16.42 -92.03 74.63
N GLY A 27 15.84 -93.25 74.68
CA GLY A 27 16.28 -94.61 74.31
C GLY A 27 15.25 -95.71 74.64
N TRP A 28 15.49 -96.90 74.07
CA TRP A 28 15.22 -98.30 74.55
C TRP A 28 13.76 -98.82 74.62
N ASP A 29 13.39 -100.08 74.29
CA ASP A 29 14.11 -101.38 74.33
C ASP A 29 13.52 -102.43 73.32
N PRO A 30 14.21 -103.58 73.06
CA PRO A 30 13.97 -104.53 71.97
C PRO A 30 13.57 -105.98 72.39
N GLY A 31 13.33 -106.85 71.40
CA GLY A 31 13.50 -108.32 71.48
C GLY A 31 12.92 -109.07 70.27
N PRO A 32 13.29 -110.35 69.96
CA PRO A 32 14.55 -111.08 70.09
C PRO A 32 15.19 -111.40 68.67
N PRO A 33 16.39 -112.03 68.58
CA PRO A 33 17.20 -112.05 67.36
C PRO A 33 17.04 -113.32 66.49
N ALA A 34 17.30 -113.17 65.18
CA ALA A 34 17.44 -114.27 64.20
C ALA A 34 18.77 -114.10 63.40
N PRO A 35 19.41 -115.19 62.94
CA PRO A 35 20.84 -115.22 62.60
C PRO A 35 21.18 -114.66 61.19
N PRO A 36 22.47 -114.38 60.90
CA PRO A 36 22.88 -113.37 59.92
C PRO A 36 23.09 -113.95 58.51
N PRO A 37 23.06 -113.10 57.45
CA PRO A 37 23.85 -113.31 56.27
C PRO A 37 25.02 -112.33 56.16
N ARG A 38 26.00 -112.81 55.39
CA ARG A 38 27.39 -112.38 55.22
C ARG A 38 27.53 -111.18 54.25
N PRO A 39 28.73 -110.55 54.18
CA PRO A 39 28.92 -109.19 53.70
C PRO A 39 28.74 -109.09 52.19
N GLN A 40 28.05 -108.04 51.72
CA GLN A 40 28.21 -107.59 50.35
C GLN A 40 29.40 -106.64 50.33
N GLU A 41 30.55 -107.16 49.92
CA GLU A 41 31.59 -106.34 49.32
C GLU A 41 30.90 -105.59 48.17
N MET A 42 30.64 -104.29 48.38
CA MET A 42 30.37 -103.41 47.26
C MET A 42 31.69 -103.32 46.49
N ASP A 43 31.74 -104.05 45.38
CA ASP A 43 32.87 -104.05 44.49
C ASP A 43 33.27 -102.59 44.19
N VAL A 44 34.46 -102.19 44.65
CA VAL A 44 35.11 -100.91 44.32
C VAL A 44 35.02 -100.59 42.82
N PRO A 45 35.16 -101.56 41.88
CA PRO A 45 34.94 -101.27 40.46
C PRO A 45 33.49 -100.90 40.11
N SER A 46 32.47 -101.36 40.85
CA SER A 46 31.07 -100.97 40.60
C SER A 46 30.78 -99.53 41.04
N LEU A 47 31.37 -99.09 42.16
CA LEU A 47 31.26 -97.70 42.64
C LEU A 47 32.12 -96.75 41.81
N GLU A 48 33.29 -97.18 41.35
CA GLU A 48 34.09 -96.44 40.38
C GLU A 48 33.37 -96.33 39.04
N MET A 49 32.67 -97.38 38.60
CA MET A 49 31.84 -97.37 37.39
C MET A 49 30.63 -96.43 37.55
N GLU A 50 29.96 -96.40 38.71
CA GLU A 50 28.90 -95.42 39.00
C GLU A 50 29.42 -93.97 39.04
N LEU A 51 30.58 -93.72 39.65
CA LEU A 51 31.21 -92.40 39.64
C LEU A 51 31.64 -91.98 38.23
N GLN A 52 32.16 -92.91 37.42
CA GLN A 52 32.49 -92.67 36.02
C GLN A 52 31.24 -92.42 35.17
N MET A 53 30.14 -93.12 35.47
CA MET A 53 28.84 -92.94 34.85
C MET A 53 28.21 -91.59 35.22
N LEU A 54 28.32 -91.15 36.48
CA LEU A 54 27.86 -89.84 36.92
C LEU A 54 28.73 -88.70 36.38
N LYS A 55 30.06 -88.88 36.27
CA LYS A 55 30.96 -87.89 35.65
C LYS A 55 30.72 -87.76 34.14
N SER A 56 30.47 -88.88 33.46
CA SER A 56 30.11 -88.90 32.03
C SER A 56 28.70 -88.38 31.77
N GLN A 57 27.79 -88.43 32.73
CA GLN A 57 26.47 -87.78 32.68
C GLN A 57 26.51 -86.29 33.11
N ALA A 58 27.41 -85.89 34.01
CA ALA A 58 27.57 -84.52 34.46
C ALA A 58 28.29 -83.62 33.44
N GLY A 59 29.28 -84.15 32.70
CA GLY A 59 29.94 -83.44 31.60
C GLY A 59 28.97 -82.83 30.57
N PRO A 60 28.01 -83.58 30.02
CA PRO A 60 27.01 -83.04 29.11
C PRO A 60 25.97 -82.14 29.80
N ALA A 61 25.69 -82.33 31.10
CA ALA A 61 24.77 -81.49 31.86
C ALA A 61 25.36 -80.10 32.19
N GLU A 62 26.64 -80.02 32.56
CA GLU A 62 27.35 -78.75 32.79
C GLU A 62 27.58 -78.00 31.48
N GLN A 63 27.88 -78.70 30.38
CA GLN A 63 27.93 -78.12 29.04
C GLN A 63 26.56 -77.54 28.65
N SER A 64 25.48 -78.29 28.86
CA SER A 64 24.11 -77.82 28.60
C SER A 64 23.76 -76.55 29.39
N PHE A 65 24.17 -76.45 30.66
CA PHE A 65 23.95 -75.26 31.50
C PHE A 65 24.77 -74.04 31.04
N LEU A 66 26.01 -74.25 30.59
CA LEU A 66 26.84 -73.18 30.01
C LEU A 66 26.25 -72.68 28.68
N PHE A 67 25.81 -73.59 27.81
CA PHE A 67 25.10 -73.24 26.58
C PHE A 67 23.79 -72.47 26.87
N SER A 68 23.00 -72.87 27.87
CA SER A 68 21.80 -72.13 28.28
C SER A 68 22.12 -70.74 28.87
N ARG A 69 23.24 -70.59 29.59
CA ARG A 69 23.66 -69.30 30.14
C ARG A 69 24.17 -68.35 29.04
N GLU A 70 24.92 -68.88 28.08
CA GLU A 70 25.36 -68.16 26.90
C GLU A 70 24.17 -67.72 26.05
N GLU A 71 23.19 -68.61 25.85
CA GLU A 71 21.92 -68.29 25.18
C GLU A 71 21.13 -67.21 25.94
N VAL A 72 21.01 -67.30 27.27
CA VAL A 72 20.39 -66.25 28.08
C VAL A 72 21.16 -64.93 27.98
N SER A 73 22.49 -64.95 27.91
CA SER A 73 23.29 -63.75 27.72
C SER A 73 23.13 -63.15 26.32
N ALA A 74 23.04 -63.98 25.28
CA ALA A 74 22.77 -63.57 23.92
C ALA A 74 21.37 -62.98 23.77
N LEU A 75 20.36 -63.59 24.42
CA LEU A 75 18.99 -63.06 24.47
C LEU A 75 18.94 -61.73 25.24
N ARG A 76 19.69 -61.57 26.33
CA ARG A 76 19.78 -60.29 27.05
C ARG A 76 20.41 -59.19 26.20
N LEU A 77 21.49 -59.50 25.47
CA LEU A 77 22.08 -58.56 24.50
C LEU A 77 21.09 -58.20 23.40
N LYS A 78 20.35 -59.18 22.86
CA LYS A 78 19.31 -58.94 21.86
C LYS A 78 18.17 -58.07 22.39
N ILE A 79 17.76 -58.25 23.64
CA ILE A 79 16.75 -57.41 24.30
C ILE A 79 17.25 -55.97 24.41
N GLU A 80 18.52 -55.77 24.79
CA GLU A 80 19.12 -54.44 24.88
C GLU A 80 19.23 -53.76 23.51
N GLU A 81 19.67 -54.48 22.47
CA GLU A 81 19.68 -53.99 21.09
C GLU A 81 18.28 -53.57 20.62
N LEU A 82 17.28 -54.43 20.83
CA LEU A 82 15.89 -54.13 20.46
C LEU A 82 15.33 -52.95 21.27
N ALA A 83 15.75 -52.77 22.52
CA ALA A 83 15.35 -51.62 23.33
C ALA A 83 15.96 -50.31 22.78
N GLN A 84 17.22 -50.35 22.35
CA GLN A 84 17.87 -49.20 21.72
C GLN A 84 17.26 -48.86 20.35
N GLU A 85 17.00 -49.87 19.51
CA GLU A 85 16.30 -49.69 18.23
C GLU A 85 14.91 -49.10 18.44
N ARG A 86 14.17 -49.60 19.43
CA ARG A 86 12.86 -49.05 19.79
C ARG A 86 12.95 -47.60 20.25
N SER A 87 13.95 -47.25 21.07
CA SER A 87 14.16 -45.86 21.51
C SER A 87 14.42 -44.92 20.33
N ARG A 88 15.28 -45.33 19.38
CA ARG A 88 15.57 -44.56 18.17
C ARG A 88 14.32 -44.36 17.31
N LEU A 89 13.57 -45.43 17.08
CA LEU A 89 12.31 -45.37 16.32
C LEU A 89 11.26 -44.47 17.00
N GLU A 90 11.21 -44.44 18.33
CA GLU A 90 10.32 -43.56 19.08
C GLU A 90 10.71 -42.06 18.94
N GLU A 91 12.01 -41.75 18.87
CA GLU A 91 12.49 -40.38 18.59
C GLU A 91 12.21 -39.95 17.15
N ASP A 92 12.51 -40.81 16.17
CA ASP A 92 12.22 -40.54 14.76
C ASP A 92 10.72 -40.35 14.53
N LYS A 93 9.89 -41.18 15.18
CA LYS A 93 8.42 -41.03 15.15
C LYS A 93 7.98 -39.67 15.66
N LYS A 94 8.49 -39.21 16.81
CA LYS A 94 8.14 -37.88 17.35
C LYS A 94 8.53 -36.75 16.40
N LEU A 95 9.69 -36.85 15.76
CA LEU A 95 10.14 -35.85 14.80
C LEU A 95 9.26 -35.83 13.55
N LEU A 96 8.89 -36.99 13.03
CA LEU A 96 7.97 -37.11 11.89
C LEU A 96 6.56 -36.62 12.24
N GLU A 97 6.07 -36.91 13.44
CA GLU A 97 4.78 -36.39 13.94
C GLU A 97 4.80 -34.86 14.02
N ALA A 98 5.84 -34.26 14.59
CA ALA A 98 5.99 -32.80 14.64
C ALA A 98 6.07 -32.16 13.23
N GLN A 99 6.72 -32.82 12.28
CA GLN A 99 6.75 -32.36 10.89
C GLN A 99 5.37 -32.44 10.23
N LEU A 100 4.65 -33.55 10.43
CA LEU A 100 3.28 -33.71 9.92
C LEU A 100 2.33 -32.69 10.51
N GLU A 101 2.42 -32.41 11.81
CA GLU A 101 1.63 -31.35 12.46
C GLU A 101 1.90 -29.99 11.82
N ARG A 102 3.18 -29.65 11.59
CA ARG A 102 3.53 -28.39 10.91
C ARG A 102 2.94 -28.28 9.51
N LEU A 103 3.05 -29.35 8.71
CA LEU A 103 2.50 -29.39 7.36
C LEU A 103 0.97 -29.30 7.38
N THR A 104 0.31 -29.98 8.32
CA THR A 104 -1.13 -29.91 8.52
C THR A 104 -1.59 -28.49 8.87
N LEU A 105 -0.84 -27.78 9.72
CA LEU A 105 -1.11 -26.37 10.05
C LEU A 105 -0.92 -25.43 8.85
N GLN A 106 -0.07 -25.79 7.89
CA GLN A 106 0.13 -25.06 6.63
C GLN A 106 -0.95 -25.37 5.58
N GLY A 107 -1.83 -26.35 5.86
CA GLY A 107 -2.92 -26.76 4.99
C GLY A 107 -2.59 -27.94 4.08
N ASP A 108 -1.49 -28.67 4.34
CA ASP A 108 -1.20 -29.91 3.62
C ASP A 108 -2.19 -31.00 4.02
N PHE A 109 -2.55 -31.83 3.03
CA PHE A 109 -3.53 -32.89 3.20
C PHE A 109 -3.11 -34.14 2.43
N ASP A 110 -3.53 -35.30 2.94
CA ASP A 110 -3.34 -36.58 2.27
C ASP A 110 -4.36 -36.75 1.15
N GLN A 111 -3.87 -36.86 -0.09
CA GLN A 111 -4.68 -36.98 -1.31
C GLN A 111 -5.48 -38.29 -1.38
N SER A 112 -5.04 -39.34 -0.68
CA SER A 112 -5.73 -40.63 -0.64
C SER A 112 -7.00 -40.57 0.23
N ARG A 113 -6.97 -39.76 1.28
CA ARG A 113 -8.03 -39.67 2.30
C ARG A 113 -8.91 -38.43 2.13
N THR A 114 -8.37 -37.35 1.60
CA THR A 114 -9.03 -36.04 1.58
C THR A 114 -9.02 -35.46 0.18
N LYS A 115 -10.20 -35.11 -0.34
CA LYS A 115 -10.35 -34.34 -1.59
C LYS A 115 -10.77 -32.92 -1.26
N VAL A 116 -9.99 -31.95 -1.73
CA VAL A 116 -10.32 -30.52 -1.59
C VAL A 116 -11.19 -30.11 -2.76
N LEU A 117 -12.36 -29.55 -2.47
CA LEU A 117 -13.31 -29.04 -3.45
C LEU A 117 -13.50 -27.55 -3.23
N HIS A 118 -13.62 -26.80 -4.32
CA HIS A 118 -14.05 -25.41 -4.31
C HIS A 118 -15.03 -25.17 -5.44
N LEU A 119 -15.82 -24.11 -5.34
CA LEU A 119 -16.71 -23.71 -6.42
C LEU A 119 -15.89 -23.36 -7.67
N SER A 120 -16.30 -23.89 -8.83
CA SER A 120 -15.70 -23.54 -10.12
C SER A 120 -15.82 -22.04 -10.40
N LEU A 121 -16.97 -21.46 -10.03
CA LEU A 121 -17.20 -20.02 -9.99
C LEU A 121 -16.97 -19.52 -8.57
N ASN A 122 -15.76 -19.06 -8.29
CA ASN A 122 -15.42 -18.43 -7.01
C ASN A 122 -14.98 -16.97 -7.22
N PRO A 123 -15.05 -16.12 -6.19
CA PRO A 123 -14.65 -14.72 -6.32
C PRO A 123 -13.23 -14.53 -6.87
N ALA A 124 -12.29 -15.42 -6.55
CA ALA A 124 -10.93 -15.36 -7.06
C ALA A 124 -10.84 -15.71 -8.56
N SER A 125 -11.67 -16.62 -9.06
CA SER A 125 -11.73 -16.95 -10.50
C SER A 125 -12.35 -15.82 -11.30
N VAL A 126 -13.40 -15.18 -10.76
CA VAL A 126 -14.01 -13.98 -11.37
C VAL A 126 -13.02 -12.82 -11.40
N ALA A 127 -12.31 -12.57 -10.30
CA ALA A 127 -11.27 -11.53 -10.27
C ALA A 127 -10.17 -11.80 -11.30
N ARG A 128 -9.66 -13.04 -11.39
CA ARG A 128 -8.66 -13.44 -12.41
C ARG A 128 -9.18 -13.33 -13.84
N GLN A 129 -10.48 -13.46 -14.06
CA GLN A 129 -11.08 -13.28 -15.37
C GLN A 129 -11.14 -11.78 -15.72
N ARG A 130 -11.65 -10.94 -14.81
CA ARG A 130 -11.67 -9.49 -14.99
C ARG A 130 -10.28 -8.92 -15.25
N PHE A 131 -9.28 -9.34 -14.48
CA PHE A 131 -7.90 -8.94 -14.72
C PHE A 131 -7.40 -9.32 -16.12
N ARG A 132 -7.85 -10.46 -16.67
CA ARG A 132 -7.50 -10.85 -18.04
C ARG A 132 -8.23 -10.00 -19.07
N GLU A 133 -9.51 -9.71 -18.86
CA GLU A 133 -10.31 -8.85 -19.72
C GLU A 133 -9.75 -7.41 -19.74
N ASP A 134 -9.47 -6.83 -18.58
CA ASP A 134 -8.86 -5.51 -18.44
C ASP A 134 -7.48 -5.46 -19.12
N TRP A 135 -6.68 -6.52 -18.96
CA TRP A 135 -5.37 -6.60 -19.61
C TRP A 135 -5.48 -6.68 -21.14
N GLN A 136 -6.47 -7.43 -21.65
CA GLN A 136 -6.76 -7.50 -23.09
C GLN A 136 -7.22 -6.14 -23.64
N GLN A 137 -8.15 -5.47 -22.97
CA GLN A 137 -8.60 -4.13 -23.34
C GLN A 137 -7.43 -3.14 -23.37
N LEU A 138 -6.60 -3.14 -22.32
CA LEU A 138 -5.43 -2.26 -22.26
C LEU A 138 -4.43 -2.58 -23.38
N GLN A 139 -4.24 -3.85 -23.73
CA GLN A 139 -3.38 -4.25 -24.84
C GLN A 139 -3.92 -3.77 -26.19
N GLU A 140 -5.24 -3.87 -26.40
CA GLU A 140 -5.93 -3.40 -27.60
C GLU A 140 -5.82 -1.87 -27.73
N GLU A 141 -6.09 -1.13 -26.66
CA GLU A 141 -5.91 0.32 -26.60
C GLU A 141 -4.47 0.73 -26.87
N CYS A 142 -3.50 0.05 -26.24
CA CYS A 142 -2.08 0.30 -26.49
C CYS A 142 -1.72 0.06 -27.96
N LYS A 143 -2.29 -0.96 -28.59
CA LYS A 143 -2.07 -1.25 -30.02
C LYS A 143 -2.67 -0.14 -30.89
N HIS A 144 -3.91 0.26 -30.62
CA HIS A 144 -4.59 1.36 -31.32
C HIS A 144 -3.82 2.68 -31.19
N LEU A 145 -3.39 3.04 -29.99
CA LEU A 145 -2.60 4.25 -29.74
C LEU A 145 -1.24 4.21 -30.46
N ARG A 146 -0.57 3.05 -30.49
CA ARG A 146 0.68 2.88 -31.26
C ARG A 146 0.45 3.04 -32.77
N GLU A 147 -0.65 2.51 -33.29
CA GLU A 147 -1.02 2.68 -34.70
C GLU A 147 -1.34 4.14 -35.03
N LEU A 148 -2.05 4.83 -34.15
CA LEU A 148 -2.33 6.27 -34.24
C LEU A 148 -1.04 7.09 -34.25
N VAL A 149 -0.13 6.85 -33.30
CA VAL A 149 1.16 7.54 -33.24
C VAL A 149 1.97 7.31 -34.51
N ARG A 150 2.02 6.07 -35.02
CA ARG A 150 2.70 5.77 -36.29
C ARG A 150 2.08 6.51 -37.48
N ALA A 151 0.76 6.61 -37.55
CA ALA A 151 0.07 7.34 -38.62
C ALA A 151 0.38 8.84 -38.57
N LEU A 152 0.40 9.42 -37.35
CA LEU A 152 0.78 10.82 -37.11
C LEU A 152 2.26 11.08 -37.45
N GLU A 153 3.17 10.20 -37.02
CA GLU A 153 4.61 10.30 -37.32
C GLU A 153 4.90 10.17 -38.82
N ALA A 154 4.13 9.35 -39.54
CA ALA A 154 4.22 9.21 -40.98
C ALA A 154 3.68 10.43 -41.75
N GLY A 155 3.10 11.42 -41.05
CA GLY A 155 2.49 12.61 -41.67
C GLY A 155 1.25 12.31 -42.51
N GLY A 156 0.65 11.12 -42.35
CA GLY A 156 -0.54 10.70 -43.07
C GLY A 156 -1.83 11.16 -42.38
N PRO A 157 -2.97 11.20 -43.11
CA PRO A 157 -4.26 11.42 -42.49
C PRO A 157 -4.56 10.26 -41.52
N VAL A 158 -4.94 10.60 -40.29
CA VAL A 158 -5.34 9.60 -39.30
C VAL A 158 -6.64 8.95 -39.77
N PRO A 159 -6.75 7.61 -39.78
CA PRO A 159 -8.00 6.91 -40.07
C PRO A 159 -9.11 7.36 -39.12
N ALA A 160 -10.30 7.65 -39.66
CA ALA A 160 -11.45 8.16 -38.88
C ALA A 160 -11.83 7.25 -37.69
N ASP A 161 -11.62 5.94 -37.83
CA ASP A 161 -11.86 4.94 -36.77
C ASP A 161 -10.93 5.12 -35.56
N LEU A 162 -9.69 5.57 -35.80
CA LEU A 162 -8.70 5.85 -34.75
C LEU A 162 -8.88 7.24 -34.13
N GLU A 163 -9.35 8.23 -34.90
CA GLU A 163 -9.70 9.57 -34.36
C GLU A 163 -10.90 9.48 -33.39
N ALA A 164 -11.92 8.70 -33.75
CA ALA A 164 -13.13 8.52 -32.93
C ALA A 164 -12.84 7.76 -31.63
N ALA A 165 -11.99 6.72 -31.68
CA ALA A 165 -11.60 5.95 -30.49
C ALA A 165 -10.71 6.74 -29.53
N ALA A 166 -9.91 7.68 -30.04
CA ALA A 166 -9.00 8.52 -29.24
C ALA A 166 -9.68 9.77 -28.64
N GLY A 167 -10.97 10.00 -28.90
CA GLY A 167 -11.67 11.20 -28.44
C GLY A 167 -11.07 12.50 -28.98
N LEU A 168 -10.33 12.44 -30.09
CA LEU A 168 -9.75 13.61 -30.72
C LEU A 168 -10.87 14.40 -31.40
N PRO A 169 -10.99 15.72 -31.14
CA PRO A 169 -11.97 16.53 -31.82
C PRO A 169 -11.69 16.45 -33.33
N SER A 170 -12.72 16.09 -34.09
CA SER A 170 -12.59 15.94 -35.54
C SER A 170 -12.01 17.22 -36.12
N SER A 171 -11.12 17.11 -37.11
CA SER A 171 -10.55 18.27 -37.82
C SER A 171 -11.61 19.30 -38.28
N LYS A 172 -12.85 18.83 -38.55
CA LYS A 172 -14.01 19.67 -38.88
C LYS A 172 -14.52 20.50 -37.70
N GLU A 173 -14.54 19.95 -36.48
CA GLU A 173 -14.95 20.65 -35.26
C GLU A 173 -13.94 21.73 -34.89
N VAL A 174 -12.65 21.43 -35.01
CA VAL A 174 -11.57 22.41 -34.80
C VAL A 174 -11.68 23.57 -35.80
N ALA A 175 -11.99 23.28 -37.07
CA ALA A 175 -12.18 24.31 -38.09
C ALA A 175 -13.39 25.20 -37.80
N GLU A 176 -14.52 24.63 -37.36
CA GLU A 176 -15.71 25.42 -37.02
C GLU A 176 -15.49 26.27 -35.77
N LEU A 177 -14.83 25.73 -34.73
CA LEU A 177 -14.48 26.50 -33.53
C LEU A 177 -13.54 27.66 -33.85
N LYS A 178 -12.54 27.45 -34.70
CA LYS A 178 -11.66 28.53 -35.17
C LYS A 178 -12.44 29.62 -35.88
N ARG A 179 -13.37 29.25 -36.77
CA ARG A 179 -14.24 30.21 -37.47
C ARG A 179 -15.12 31.02 -36.51
N GLN A 180 -15.62 30.38 -35.44
CA GLN A 180 -16.40 31.08 -34.41
C GLN A 180 -15.56 32.06 -33.61
N VAL A 181 -14.33 31.70 -33.26
CA VAL A 181 -13.38 32.60 -32.58
C VAL A 181 -13.06 33.81 -33.47
N GLU A 182 -12.69 33.59 -34.73
CA GLU A 182 -12.40 34.66 -35.69
C GLU A 182 -13.61 35.60 -35.87
N SER A 183 -14.83 35.04 -35.94
CA SER A 183 -16.07 35.83 -36.02
C SER A 183 -16.31 36.67 -34.77
N ALA A 184 -16.05 36.11 -33.58
CA ALA A 184 -16.20 36.82 -32.31
C ALA A 184 -15.15 37.94 -32.16
N GLU A 185 -13.90 37.67 -32.55
CA GLU A 185 -12.82 38.66 -32.56
C GLU A 185 -13.14 39.81 -33.51
N LEU A 186 -13.62 39.52 -34.72
CA LEU A 186 -14.02 40.55 -35.68
C LEU A 186 -15.18 41.40 -35.16
N LYS A 187 -16.16 40.80 -34.49
CA LYS A 187 -17.26 41.54 -33.84
C LYS A 187 -16.73 42.46 -32.74
N ASN A 188 -15.81 41.98 -31.90
CA ASN A 188 -15.18 42.78 -30.85
C ASN A 188 -14.34 43.94 -31.41
N GLN A 189 -13.62 43.73 -32.51
CA GLN A 189 -12.87 44.78 -33.19
C GLN A 189 -13.81 45.86 -33.72
N ARG A 190 -14.86 45.49 -34.45
CA ARG A 190 -15.88 46.43 -34.95
C ARG A 190 -16.54 47.21 -33.82
N LEU A 191 -16.84 46.56 -32.70
CA LEU A 191 -17.44 47.22 -31.54
C LEU A 191 -16.48 48.28 -30.95
N LYS A 192 -15.18 47.99 -30.87
CA LYS A 192 -14.16 48.96 -30.43
C LYS A 192 -14.08 50.15 -31.37
N GLU A 193 -14.10 49.92 -32.69
CA GLU A 193 -14.08 50.98 -33.70
C GLU A 193 -15.31 51.89 -33.59
N VAL A 194 -16.50 51.30 -33.45
CA VAL A 194 -17.75 52.07 -33.27
C VAL A 194 -17.71 52.87 -31.98
N PHE A 195 -17.25 52.27 -30.88
CA PHE A 195 -17.12 52.98 -29.60
C PHE A 195 -16.13 54.15 -29.70
N GLN A 196 -14.97 53.94 -30.30
CA GLN A 196 -13.99 55.01 -30.52
C GLN A 196 -14.57 56.14 -31.38
N THR A 197 -15.27 55.79 -32.47
CA THR A 197 -15.92 56.76 -33.36
C THR A 197 -16.97 57.57 -32.62
N LYS A 198 -17.81 56.92 -31.79
CA LYS A 198 -18.87 57.57 -31.01
C LYS A 198 -18.31 58.48 -29.92
N ILE A 199 -17.26 58.06 -29.22
CA ILE A 199 -16.59 58.92 -28.22
C ILE A 199 -15.92 60.11 -28.89
N GLN A 200 -15.30 59.94 -30.07
CA GLN A 200 -14.72 61.05 -30.83
C GLN A 200 -15.80 62.02 -31.33
N GLU A 201 -16.93 61.51 -31.82
CA GLU A 201 -18.09 62.32 -32.21
C GLU A 201 -18.61 63.15 -31.03
N PHE A 202 -18.76 62.52 -29.86
CA PHE A 202 -19.16 63.20 -28.63
C PHE A 202 -18.14 64.26 -28.20
N ARG A 203 -16.83 63.96 -28.20
CA ARG A 203 -15.78 64.93 -27.88
C ARG A 203 -15.77 66.12 -28.82
N LYS A 204 -15.98 65.90 -30.12
CA LYS A 204 -16.10 66.98 -31.12
C LYS A 204 -17.33 67.86 -30.87
N ALA A 205 -18.47 67.24 -30.54
CA ALA A 205 -19.68 67.97 -30.20
C ALA A 205 -19.50 68.81 -28.92
N CYS A 206 -18.92 68.23 -27.86
CA CYS A 206 -18.59 68.96 -26.63
C CYS A 206 -17.64 70.13 -26.92
N TYR A 207 -16.57 69.90 -27.69
CA TYR A 207 -15.63 70.95 -28.04
C TYR A 207 -16.29 72.10 -28.79
N ALA A 208 -17.17 71.81 -29.76
CA ALA A 208 -17.89 72.82 -30.51
C ALA A 208 -18.94 73.59 -29.68
N LEU A 209 -19.58 72.93 -28.72
CA LEU A 209 -20.66 73.53 -27.92
C LEU A 209 -20.15 74.29 -26.69
N THR A 210 -19.15 73.76 -25.99
CA THR A 210 -18.66 74.31 -24.72
C THR A 210 -17.32 75.03 -24.84
N GLY A 211 -16.61 74.83 -25.96
CA GLY A 211 -15.26 75.34 -26.16
C GLY A 211 -14.17 74.54 -25.44
N TYR A 212 -14.49 73.38 -24.83
CA TYR A 212 -13.50 72.55 -24.13
C TYR A 212 -13.32 71.19 -24.79
N GLN A 213 -12.06 70.85 -25.09
CA GLN A 213 -11.66 69.51 -25.52
C GLN A 213 -11.39 68.66 -24.28
N VAL A 214 -12.13 67.57 -24.11
CA VAL A 214 -12.02 66.66 -22.96
C VAL A 214 -11.29 65.39 -23.38
N ASP A 215 -10.09 65.18 -22.84
CA ASP A 215 -9.29 63.98 -23.03
C ASP A 215 -9.14 63.20 -21.72
N ILE A 216 -9.04 61.87 -21.83
CA ILE A 216 -8.81 60.99 -20.69
C ILE A 216 -7.32 60.62 -20.70
N THR A 217 -6.60 60.88 -19.60
CA THR A 217 -5.19 60.51 -19.43
C THR A 217 -5.03 59.04 -19.05
N THR A 218 -3.81 58.50 -19.15
CA THR A 218 -3.47 57.13 -18.75
C THR A 218 -3.73 56.83 -17.27
N GLU A 219 -3.80 57.87 -16.44
CA GLU A 219 -4.06 57.80 -15.00
C GLU A 219 -5.55 57.95 -14.65
N GLY A 220 -6.44 57.91 -15.66
CA GLY A 220 -7.89 58.06 -15.47
C GLY A 220 -8.31 59.48 -15.06
N GLN A 221 -7.52 60.49 -15.40
CA GLN A 221 -7.84 61.90 -15.17
C GLN A 221 -8.43 62.53 -16.44
N PHE A 222 -9.20 63.60 -16.28
CA PHE A 222 -9.81 64.35 -17.37
C PHE A 222 -9.00 65.63 -17.63
N ARG A 223 -8.33 65.67 -18.77
CA ARG A 223 -7.63 66.86 -19.25
C ARG A 223 -8.56 67.69 -20.11
N LEU A 224 -8.76 68.94 -19.73
CA LEU A 224 -9.54 69.94 -20.45
C LEU A 224 -8.58 70.94 -21.11
N THR A 225 -8.72 71.09 -22.42
CA THR A 225 -8.01 72.12 -23.19
C THR A 225 -9.06 73.08 -23.76
N SER A 226 -8.89 74.37 -23.49
CA SER A 226 -9.80 75.41 -24.02
C SER A 226 -9.54 75.67 -25.50
N MET A 227 -10.60 75.95 -26.26
CA MET A 227 -10.53 76.44 -27.65
C MET A 227 -9.77 77.76 -27.76
N TYR A 228 -9.83 78.57 -26.69
CA TYR A 228 -9.20 79.88 -26.60
C TYR A 228 -7.90 79.86 -25.78
N ALA A 229 -7.25 78.68 -25.68
CA ALA A 229 -5.99 78.56 -24.96
C ALA A 229 -4.88 79.40 -25.60
N GLU A 230 -4.19 80.22 -24.81
CA GLU A 230 -3.09 81.08 -25.28
C GLU A 230 -1.86 80.25 -25.68
N ARG A 231 -1.58 79.16 -24.94
CA ARG A 231 -0.50 78.21 -25.24
C ARG A 231 -1.06 76.80 -25.43
N LYS A 232 -0.42 76.02 -26.30
CA LYS A 232 -0.78 74.60 -26.54
C LYS A 232 -0.62 73.71 -25.30
N ALA A 233 0.17 74.14 -24.32
CA ALA A 233 0.37 73.43 -23.06
C ALA A 233 -0.68 73.80 -22.00
N ASP A 234 -1.49 74.85 -22.22
CA ASP A 234 -2.46 75.31 -21.25
C ASP A 234 -3.61 74.32 -21.17
N CYS A 235 -3.67 73.61 -20.05
CA CYS A 235 -4.70 72.64 -19.77
C CYS A 235 -5.06 72.61 -18.29
N LEU A 236 -6.31 72.26 -18.04
CA LEU A 236 -6.81 71.96 -16.71
C LEU A 236 -6.93 70.45 -16.57
N VAL A 237 -6.55 69.90 -15.43
CA VAL A 237 -6.66 68.47 -15.19
C VAL A 237 -7.59 68.25 -14.01
N PHE A 238 -8.65 67.48 -14.23
CA PHE A 238 -9.61 67.11 -13.20
C PHE A 238 -9.50 65.62 -12.90
N LYS A 239 -9.60 65.27 -11.62
CA LYS A 239 -9.66 63.88 -11.17
C LYS A 239 -11.00 63.62 -10.51
N ALA A 240 -11.62 62.48 -10.83
CA ALA A 240 -12.82 62.05 -10.14
C ALA A 240 -12.50 61.75 -8.66
N ALA A 241 -13.18 62.43 -7.75
CA ALA A 241 -13.06 62.30 -6.31
C ALA A 241 -14.22 61.47 -5.75
N GLY A 242 -13.90 60.38 -5.07
CA GLY A 242 -14.86 59.49 -4.38
C GLY A 242 -15.32 58.27 -5.20
N PRO A 243 -15.98 57.29 -4.56
CA PRO A 243 -16.34 56.00 -5.14
C PRO A 243 -17.40 56.07 -6.25
N SER A 244 -18.16 57.16 -6.33
CA SER A 244 -19.23 57.36 -7.31
C SER A 244 -18.81 58.14 -8.56
N GLY A 245 -17.57 58.65 -8.60
CA GLY A 245 -17.04 59.46 -9.71
C GLY A 245 -17.79 60.77 -9.99
N THR A 246 -18.72 61.18 -9.11
CA THR A 246 -19.64 62.29 -9.35
C THR A 246 -19.03 63.66 -9.01
N LYS A 247 -18.10 63.70 -8.05
CA LYS A 247 -17.37 64.92 -7.71
C LYS A 247 -16.06 64.94 -8.48
N MET A 248 -15.73 66.06 -9.09
CA MET A 248 -14.46 66.27 -9.79
C MET A 248 -13.61 67.24 -8.99
N GLN A 249 -12.33 66.95 -8.84
CA GLN A 249 -11.36 67.80 -8.16
C GLN A 249 -10.34 68.30 -9.17
N LEU A 250 -10.11 69.61 -9.18
CA LEU A 250 -9.06 70.22 -10.00
C LEU A 250 -7.68 69.86 -9.40
N LEU A 251 -6.79 69.37 -10.25
CA LEU A 251 -5.37 69.20 -9.97
C LEU A 251 -4.61 70.46 -10.36
N GLU A 252 -3.58 70.80 -9.60
CA GLU A 252 -2.73 71.94 -9.93
C GLU A 252 -1.97 71.70 -11.23
N THR A 253 -2.13 72.60 -12.18
CA THR A 253 -1.38 72.67 -13.44
C THR A 253 -0.69 74.02 -13.56
N GLU A 254 0.25 74.15 -14.50
CA GLU A 254 0.89 75.45 -14.78
C GLU A 254 -0.14 76.52 -15.16
N PHE A 255 -1.18 76.12 -15.88
CA PHE A 255 -2.28 77.00 -16.26
C PHE A 255 -3.23 77.31 -15.10
N SER A 256 -3.52 76.36 -14.21
CA SER A 256 -4.38 76.67 -13.05
C SER A 256 -3.76 77.75 -12.15
N ARG A 257 -2.44 77.87 -12.12
CA ARG A 257 -1.72 78.90 -11.36
C ARG A 257 -1.88 80.32 -11.93
N THR A 258 -2.30 80.47 -13.19
CA THR A 258 -2.48 81.79 -13.82
C THR A 258 -3.87 82.38 -13.57
N VAL A 259 -4.82 81.57 -13.10
CA VAL A 259 -6.22 81.96 -12.85
C VAL A 259 -6.69 81.69 -11.40
N PRO A 260 -5.91 82.07 -10.36
CA PRO A 260 -6.23 81.74 -8.96
C PRO A 260 -7.51 82.43 -8.48
N GLU A 261 -7.80 83.65 -8.94
CA GLU A 261 -8.99 84.41 -8.54
C GLU A 261 -10.29 83.73 -9.01
N LEU A 262 -10.30 83.22 -10.25
CA LEU A 262 -11.43 82.49 -10.80
C LEU A 262 -11.63 81.15 -10.07
N ILE A 263 -10.55 80.46 -9.71
CA ILE A 263 -10.59 79.22 -8.92
C ILE A 263 -11.15 79.49 -7.53
N GLU A 264 -10.66 80.51 -6.83
CA GLU A 264 -11.13 80.84 -5.48
C GLU A 264 -12.62 81.20 -5.49
N LEU A 265 -13.05 82.04 -6.43
CA LEU A 265 -14.43 82.48 -6.49
C LEU A 265 -15.38 81.34 -6.89
N HIS A 266 -15.09 80.63 -7.98
CA HIS A 266 -16.06 79.70 -8.57
C HIS A 266 -15.92 78.25 -8.08
N LEU A 267 -14.70 77.79 -7.77
CA LEU A 267 -14.47 76.42 -7.28
C LEU A 267 -14.47 76.35 -5.75
N LEU A 268 -13.89 77.32 -5.03
CA LEU A 268 -13.84 77.26 -3.56
C LEU A 268 -15.06 77.88 -2.88
N ARG A 269 -15.53 79.06 -3.32
CA ARG A 269 -16.68 79.74 -2.69
C ARG A 269 -18.02 79.26 -3.22
N GLN A 270 -18.15 79.08 -4.54
CA GLN A 270 -19.40 78.69 -5.18
C GLN A 270 -19.55 77.19 -5.42
N ASP A 271 -18.48 76.39 -5.25
CA ASP A 271 -18.44 74.94 -5.45
C ASP A 271 -19.06 74.48 -6.80
N SER A 272 -18.82 75.24 -7.88
CA SER A 272 -19.44 75.00 -9.18
C SER A 272 -18.43 75.01 -10.33
N ILE A 273 -18.08 73.81 -10.80
CA ILE A 273 -17.21 73.61 -11.97
C ILE A 273 -17.82 74.21 -13.25
N PRO A 274 -19.13 74.06 -13.54
CA PRO A 274 -19.72 74.72 -14.70
C PRO A 274 -19.57 76.24 -14.64
N ALA A 275 -19.81 76.87 -13.47
CA ALA A 275 -19.65 78.31 -13.33
C ALA A 275 -18.19 78.75 -13.55
N PHE A 276 -17.23 77.99 -13.01
CA PHE A 276 -15.80 78.22 -13.24
C PHE A 276 -15.43 78.14 -14.73
N LEU A 277 -15.80 77.05 -15.41
CA LEU A 277 -15.46 76.85 -16.82
C LEU A 277 -16.11 77.90 -17.71
N SER A 278 -17.35 78.30 -17.44
CA SER A 278 -18.02 79.37 -18.19
C SER A 278 -17.34 80.72 -18.00
N ALA A 279 -17.00 81.11 -16.76
CA ALA A 279 -16.29 82.35 -16.48
C ALA A 279 -14.90 82.37 -17.14
N LEU A 280 -14.18 81.25 -17.07
CA LEU A 280 -12.88 81.08 -17.69
C LEU A 280 -12.95 81.16 -19.23
N THR A 281 -13.98 80.58 -19.84
CA THR A 281 -14.17 80.68 -21.31
C THR A 281 -14.37 82.13 -21.73
N LEU A 282 -15.18 82.90 -20.99
CA LEU A 282 -15.40 84.31 -21.28
C LEU A 282 -14.13 85.15 -21.08
N ASP A 283 -13.35 84.87 -20.03
CA ASP A 283 -12.06 85.53 -19.78
C ASP A 283 -11.06 85.24 -20.92
N LEU A 284 -10.85 83.97 -21.26
CA LEU A 284 -9.94 83.59 -22.35
C LEU A 284 -10.39 84.15 -23.70
N PHE A 285 -11.70 84.13 -23.98
CA PHE A 285 -12.25 84.73 -25.20
C PHE A 285 -12.00 86.25 -25.24
N SER A 286 -12.17 86.95 -24.11
CA SER A 286 -11.88 88.38 -24.03
C SER A 286 -10.41 88.68 -24.31
N ARG A 287 -9.49 87.91 -23.71
CA ARG A 287 -8.04 88.07 -23.93
C ARG A 287 -7.63 87.83 -25.38
N GLN A 288 -8.31 86.91 -26.07
CA GLN A 288 -8.05 86.62 -27.47
C GLN A 288 -8.68 87.64 -28.44
N THR A 289 -9.70 88.40 -27.99
CA THR A 289 -10.40 89.41 -28.80
C THR A 289 -9.96 90.84 -28.52
N VAL A 290 -9.19 91.08 -27.45
CA VAL A 290 -8.48 92.34 -27.21
C VAL A 290 -7.25 92.37 -28.13
N ALA A 291 -7.47 92.88 -29.34
CA ALA A 291 -6.43 93.35 -30.25
C ALA A 291 -6.11 94.83 -29.99
#